data_AF-A0A0C9VS26-F1
#
_entry.id   AF-A0A0C9VS26-F1
#
_cell.length_a   1.000
_cell.length_b   1.000
_cell.length_c   1.000
_cell.angle_alpha   90.00
_cell.angle_beta   90.00
_cell.angle_gamma   90.00
#
_symmetry.space_group_name_H-M   'P 1'
#
loop_
_entity.id
_entity.type
_entity.pdbx_description
1 polymer ?
#
loop_
_entity_poly.entity_id
_entity_poly.type
_entity_poly.pdbx_seq_one_letter_code
_entity_poly.pdbx_strand_id
1 'polypeptide(L)'
;MATLRVRHPRGVTSIQIDVDSDNVKVSDLQQTIFSATEIPPSLQALKTGYPPKSLTMIPQLPITSLGLQKGDQLIVTQMDGTASGTSLSSLPPKIAPSNSLGINASSSISPSSIPSGKQALGDEYVVTDGGVLVHRVVPDDNSCLFSSIGVVFEQDMGAAPRLRQLVANIIRNDPESYPDVLLGRPREDYIKTILSPNSWGGAIELAIFASHYKAEISSIDVETGRVDRFGEGSDYPMRAILLYSGIHYDATSLAPTPGAPADFHETLFPL
;
A
#
# COMPACT_ATOMS: atom_id res chain seq x y z
N MET A 1 27.80 0.64 -12.01
CA MET A 1 26.41 1.17 -11.95
C MET A 1 25.42 0.06 -12.23
N ALA A 2 24.63 -0.32 -11.24
CA ALA A 2 23.52 -1.24 -11.34
C ALA A 2 22.21 -0.46 -11.29
N THR A 3 21.20 -0.93 -12.01
CA THR A 3 19.83 -0.41 -11.87
C THR A 3 19.14 -1.21 -10.78
N LEU A 4 18.73 -0.54 -9.71
CA LEU A 4 17.91 -1.11 -8.65
C LEU A 4 16.48 -0.62 -8.80
N ARG A 5 15.54 -1.55 -8.68
CA ARG A 5 14.13 -1.23 -8.73
C ARG A 5 13.64 -0.89 -7.34
N VAL A 6 13.07 0.29 -7.16
CA VAL A 6 12.63 0.82 -5.88
C VAL A 6 11.11 0.90 -5.88
N ARG A 7 10.46 0.06 -5.08
CA ARG A 7 9.02 0.16 -4.78
C ARG A 7 8.84 1.04 -3.55
N HIS A 8 8.02 2.06 -3.66
CA HIS A 8 7.73 3.02 -2.58
C HIS A 8 6.23 3.40 -2.61
N PRO A 9 5.69 4.00 -1.55
CA PRO A 9 4.27 4.35 -1.43
C PRO A 9 3.65 5.08 -2.63
N ARG A 10 4.46 5.89 -3.31
CA ARG A 10 4.05 6.69 -4.46
C ARG A 10 4.21 5.98 -5.81
N GLY A 11 4.61 4.70 -5.82
CA GLY A 11 4.76 3.90 -7.03
C GLY A 11 6.10 3.17 -7.12
N VAL A 12 6.54 2.92 -8.35
CA VAL A 12 7.80 2.22 -8.63
C VAL A 12 8.73 3.15 -9.41
N THR A 13 9.94 3.32 -8.90
CA THR A 13 11.00 4.08 -9.56
C THR A 13 12.24 3.20 -9.73
N SER A 14 13.11 3.51 -10.70
CA SER A 14 14.41 2.84 -10.84
C SER A 14 15.53 3.81 -10.50
N ILE A 15 16.47 3.39 -9.65
CA ILE A 15 17.66 4.18 -9.30
C ILE A 15 18.91 3.51 -9.86
N GLN A 16 19.91 4.31 -10.23
CA GLN A 16 21.21 3.80 -10.64
C GLN A 16 22.23 4.02 -9.53
N ILE A 17 22.80 2.93 -9.02
CA ILE A 17 23.82 2.98 -7.98
C ILE A 17 24.88 1.91 -8.19
N ASP A 18 26.12 2.19 -7.82
CA ASP A 18 27.20 1.22 -7.95
C ASP A 18 27.25 0.27 -6.76
N VAL A 19 26.47 -0.82 -6.84
CA VAL A 19 26.31 -1.81 -5.75
C VAL A 19 27.59 -2.59 -5.42
N ASP A 20 28.54 -2.68 -6.36
CA ASP A 20 29.81 -3.42 -6.21
C ASP A 20 30.96 -2.55 -5.68
N SER A 21 30.70 -1.26 -5.40
CA SER A 21 31.73 -0.30 -5.02
C SER A 21 31.75 -0.05 -3.52
N ASP A 22 32.86 -0.36 -2.86
CA ASP A 22 33.07 -0.07 -1.42
C ASP A 22 33.19 1.44 -1.13
N ASN A 23 33.32 2.27 -2.16
CA ASN A 23 33.34 3.73 -2.02
C ASN A 23 31.94 4.34 -1.87
N VAL A 24 30.88 3.60 -2.22
CA VAL A 24 29.49 4.06 -2.09
C VAL A 24 28.97 3.65 -0.72
N LYS A 25 28.56 4.63 0.08
CA LYS A 25 28.05 4.39 1.43
C LYS A 25 26.54 4.19 1.43
N VAL A 26 26.02 3.58 2.49
CA VAL A 26 24.57 3.48 2.72
C VAL A 26 23.92 4.88 2.75
N SER A 27 24.62 5.90 3.23
CA SER A 27 24.14 7.30 3.18
C SER A 27 23.86 7.79 1.76
N ASP A 28 24.68 7.39 0.79
CA ASP A 28 24.54 7.82 -0.61
C ASP A 28 23.33 7.13 -1.26
N LEU A 29 23.10 5.85 -0.91
CA LEU A 29 21.88 5.13 -1.28
C LEU A 29 20.64 5.82 -0.70
N GLN A 30 20.64 6.16 0.59
CA GLN A 30 19.52 6.85 1.24
C GLN A 30 19.23 8.21 0.60
N GLN A 31 20.28 8.95 0.24
CA GLN A 31 20.13 10.24 -0.44
C GLN A 31 19.58 10.06 -1.86
N THR A 32 20.04 9.04 -2.59
CA THR A 32 19.52 8.71 -3.93
C THR A 32 18.04 8.31 -3.87
N ILE A 33 17.66 7.51 -2.87
CA ILE A 33 16.26 7.15 -2.62
C ILE A 33 15.45 8.39 -2.24
N PHE A 34 15.97 9.30 -1.41
CA PHE A 34 15.29 10.55 -1.07
C PHE A 34 15.04 11.41 -2.31
N SER A 35 16.03 11.56 -3.19
CA SER A 35 15.87 12.31 -4.45
C SER A 35 14.82 11.71 -5.38
N ALA A 36 14.61 10.39 -5.34
CA ALA A 36 13.62 9.71 -6.18
C ALA A 36 12.21 9.62 -5.54
N THR A 37 12.13 9.52 -4.22
CA THR A 37 10.89 9.17 -3.50
C THR A 37 10.36 10.27 -2.60
N GLU A 38 11.16 11.32 -2.34
CA GLU A 38 10.91 12.40 -1.38
C GLU A 38 10.80 11.92 0.09
N ILE A 39 11.08 10.64 0.39
CA ILE A 39 11.06 10.09 1.76
C ILE A 39 12.39 10.40 2.45
N PRO A 40 12.43 11.18 3.55
CA PRO A 40 13.69 11.57 4.21
C PRO A 40 14.48 10.35 4.71
N PRO A 41 15.83 10.37 4.67
CA PRO A 41 16.67 9.26 5.13
C PRO A 41 16.35 8.74 6.54
N SER A 42 15.91 9.62 7.45
CA SER A 42 15.52 9.27 8.83
C SER A 42 14.22 8.48 8.92
N LEU A 43 13.36 8.56 7.90
CA LEU A 43 12.06 7.89 7.85
C LEU A 43 12.07 6.71 6.86
N GLN A 44 13.19 6.44 6.18
CA GLN A 44 13.26 5.31 5.25
C GLN A 44 13.43 3.99 6.00
N ALA A 45 12.51 3.06 5.82
CA ALA A 45 12.75 1.64 6.09
C ALA A 45 12.95 0.89 4.77
N LEU A 46 14.09 0.21 4.62
CA LEU A 46 14.38 -0.61 3.45
C LEU A 46 14.15 -2.09 3.73
N LYS A 47 13.48 -2.77 2.82
CA LYS A 47 13.33 -4.23 2.79
C LYS A 47 13.77 -4.77 1.43
N THR A 48 14.25 -6.01 1.38
CA THR A 48 14.63 -6.71 0.15
C THR A 48 14.24 -8.19 0.20
N GLY A 49 14.13 -8.82 -0.98
CA GLY A 49 13.85 -10.25 -1.15
C GLY A 49 12.40 -10.68 -0.91
N TYR A 50 12.14 -11.98 -1.08
CA TYR A 50 10.87 -12.64 -0.75
C TYR A 50 11.11 -13.85 0.16
N PRO A 51 10.48 -13.93 1.35
CA PRO A 51 9.65 -12.89 1.99
C PRO A 51 10.48 -11.63 2.34
N PRO A 52 9.88 -10.42 2.37
CA PRO A 52 10.60 -9.17 2.58
C PRO A 52 11.39 -9.14 3.90
N LYS A 53 12.70 -8.96 3.81
CA LYS A 53 13.61 -8.85 4.97
C LYS A 53 14.05 -7.40 5.16
N SER A 54 13.90 -6.89 6.38
CA SER A 54 14.38 -5.55 6.75
C SER A 54 15.91 -5.48 6.67
N LEU A 55 16.41 -4.44 6.01
CA LEU A 55 17.84 -4.15 5.92
C LEU A 55 18.27 -3.27 7.09
N THR A 56 19.38 -3.63 7.73
CA THR A 56 20.00 -2.80 8.77
C THR A 56 20.77 -1.67 8.09
N MET A 57 20.19 -0.47 8.08
CA MET A 57 20.82 0.70 7.48
C MET A 57 21.79 1.36 8.45
N ILE A 58 23.09 1.12 8.26
CA ILE A 58 24.16 1.80 9.00
C ILE A 58 24.82 2.78 8.03
N PRO A 59 24.59 4.12 8.17
CA PRO A 59 24.99 5.10 7.15
C PRO A 59 26.48 5.11 6.78
N GLN A 60 27.34 4.69 7.71
CA GLN A 60 28.80 4.68 7.53
C GLN A 60 29.34 3.42 6.84
N LEU A 61 28.54 2.36 6.72
CA LEU A 61 28.96 1.13 6.06
C LEU A 61 28.88 1.27 4.53
N PRO A 62 29.70 0.49 3.79
CA PRO A 62 29.60 0.43 2.33
C PRO A 62 28.29 -0.25 1.92
N ILE A 63 27.78 0.08 0.73
CA ILE A 63 26.54 -0.51 0.19
C ILE A 63 26.63 -2.03 0.01
N THR A 64 27.85 -2.56 -0.18
CA THR A 64 28.16 -3.99 -0.25
C THR A 64 27.73 -4.73 1.02
N SER A 65 27.69 -4.05 2.18
CA SER A 65 27.20 -4.60 3.45
C SER A 65 25.71 -4.95 3.45
N LEU A 66 24.93 -4.36 2.53
CA LEU A 66 23.49 -4.65 2.38
C LEU A 66 23.22 -5.91 1.56
N GLY A 67 24.26 -6.49 0.93
CA GLY A 67 24.16 -7.70 0.12
C GLY A 67 23.30 -7.56 -1.13
N LEU A 68 23.14 -6.35 -1.66
CA LEU A 68 22.32 -6.06 -2.84
C LEU A 68 23.00 -6.53 -4.12
N GLN A 69 22.24 -7.19 -4.99
CA GLN A 69 22.68 -7.64 -6.30
C GLN A 69 22.14 -6.77 -7.44
N LYS A 70 22.74 -6.89 -8.62
CA LYS A 70 22.27 -6.20 -9.83
C LYS A 70 20.89 -6.72 -10.22
N GLY A 71 19.91 -5.82 -10.30
CA GLY A 71 18.53 -6.17 -10.61
C GLY A 71 17.66 -6.45 -9.37
N ASP A 72 18.22 -6.32 -8.16
CA ASP A 72 17.44 -6.45 -6.94
C ASP A 72 16.35 -5.39 -6.83
N GLN A 73 15.27 -5.80 -6.15
CA GLN A 73 14.17 -4.93 -5.83
C GLN A 73 14.24 -4.50 -4.36
N LEU A 74 14.29 -3.20 -4.15
CA LEU A 74 14.19 -2.56 -2.86
C LEU A 74 12.75 -2.12 -2.60
N ILE A 75 12.28 -2.36 -1.39
CA ILE A 75 11.01 -1.89 -0.87
C ILE A 75 11.32 -0.79 0.13
N VAL A 76 10.85 0.42 -0.12
CA VAL A 76 11.01 1.59 0.76
C VAL A 76 9.66 1.89 1.39
N THR A 77 9.60 1.95 2.71
CA THR A 77 8.42 2.42 3.44
C THR A 77 8.80 3.63 4.26
N GLN A 78 7.89 4.59 4.37
CA GLN A 78 8.05 5.72 5.28
C GLN A 78 7.66 5.28 6.69
N MET A 79 8.55 5.43 7.66
CA MET A 79 8.23 5.31 9.08
C MET A 79 7.61 6.62 9.55
N ASP A 80 6.56 6.55 10.35
CA ASP A 80 6.05 7.72 11.06
C ASP A 80 7.09 8.17 12.07
N GLY A 81 7.56 9.42 11.89
CA GLY A 81 8.57 10.03 12.74
C GLY A 81 8.05 10.32 14.14
N THR A 82 7.98 9.31 15.00
CA THR A 82 7.81 9.51 16.44
C THR A 82 8.93 8.85 17.21
N ALA A 83 10.04 9.57 17.37
CA ALA A 83 10.93 9.37 18.49
C ALA A 83 11.56 10.70 18.94
N SER A 84 11.23 11.06 20.19
CA SER A 84 11.94 11.95 21.11
C SER A 84 11.72 13.46 21.00
N GLY A 85 10.74 13.95 21.78
CA GLY A 85 10.56 15.37 22.08
C GLY A 85 9.64 15.61 23.29
N THR A 86 10.20 15.55 24.50
CA THR A 86 9.61 16.13 25.71
C THR A 86 9.49 17.65 25.56
N SER A 87 8.28 18.21 25.58
CA SER A 87 8.02 19.53 26.19
C SER A 87 6.52 19.88 26.25
N LEU A 88 6.18 20.48 27.39
CA LEU A 88 4.88 20.91 27.86
C LEU A 88 4.30 22.13 27.11
N SER A 89 2.97 22.22 27.12
CA SER A 89 2.14 23.44 27.26
C SER A 89 2.30 24.61 26.27
N SER A 90 1.24 24.90 25.50
CA SER A 90 0.37 26.09 25.62
C SER A 90 -0.19 26.59 24.26
N LEU A 91 -1.53 26.73 24.20
CA LEU A 91 -2.30 27.56 23.26
C LEU A 91 -2.46 28.98 23.87
N PRO A 92 -3.12 29.95 23.20
CA PRO A 92 -2.90 30.57 21.87
C PRO A 92 -2.74 32.11 22.04
N PRO A 93 -2.69 32.95 20.97
CA PRO A 93 -3.90 33.74 20.72
C PRO A 93 -4.22 34.15 19.27
N LYS A 94 -5.50 34.52 19.16
CA LYS A 94 -6.38 35.12 18.15
C LYS A 94 -5.91 36.51 17.65
N ILE A 95 -6.30 36.90 16.42
CA ILE A 95 -6.99 38.17 16.00
C ILE A 95 -6.72 38.52 14.50
N ALA A 96 -7.79 38.69 13.72
CA ALA A 96 -7.89 39.30 12.36
C ALA A 96 -8.11 40.84 12.48
N PRO A 97 -8.46 41.68 11.46
CA PRO A 97 -8.74 41.53 10.01
C PRO A 97 -7.88 42.54 9.17
N SER A 98 -7.97 42.75 7.84
CA SER A 98 -9.10 43.22 7.02
C SER A 98 -8.72 43.45 5.54
N ASN A 99 -9.67 43.11 4.65
CA ASN A 99 -10.04 43.66 3.33
C ASN A 99 -9.03 44.41 2.42
N SER A 100 -8.95 43.98 1.16
CA SER A 100 -9.23 44.85 0.00
C SER A 100 -9.63 44.05 -1.25
N LEU A 101 -10.62 44.60 -1.97
CA LEU A 101 -11.24 44.12 -3.21
C LEU A 101 -10.40 44.49 -4.44
N GLY A 102 -10.39 43.65 -5.47
CA GLY A 102 -9.91 43.98 -6.82
C GLY A 102 -10.42 42.98 -7.84
N ILE A 103 -11.05 43.48 -8.91
CA ILE A 103 -11.95 42.82 -9.85
C ILE A 103 -11.27 42.57 -11.21
N ASN A 104 -11.76 41.54 -11.91
CA ASN A 104 -11.79 41.27 -13.37
C ASN A 104 -10.61 40.61 -14.11
N ALA A 105 -10.89 39.36 -14.50
CA ALA A 105 -11.16 38.92 -15.88
C ALA A 105 -10.16 39.29 -16.99
N SER A 106 -9.52 38.27 -17.55
CA SER A 106 -9.31 38.14 -19.00
C SER A 106 -9.10 36.68 -19.38
N SER A 107 -10.07 36.16 -20.10
CA SER A 107 -10.10 34.89 -20.80
C SER A 107 -9.24 34.97 -22.08
N SER A 108 -8.40 33.96 -22.30
CA SER A 108 -7.84 33.67 -23.62
C SER A 108 -7.98 32.17 -23.89
N ILE A 109 -8.69 31.86 -24.97
CA ILE A 109 -9.02 30.53 -25.47
C ILE A 109 -8.12 30.27 -26.68
N SER A 110 -7.46 29.12 -26.73
CA SER A 110 -6.97 28.45 -27.94
C SER A 110 -6.60 26.98 -27.61
N PRO A 111 -6.63 26.07 -28.61
CA PRO A 111 -7.49 24.89 -28.52
C PRO A 111 -6.76 23.54 -28.45
N SER A 112 -7.55 22.51 -28.11
CA SER A 112 -7.40 21.09 -28.48
C SER A 112 -6.29 20.27 -27.81
N SER A 113 -6.62 19.63 -26.70
CA SER A 113 -6.19 18.26 -26.42
C SER A 113 -7.24 17.54 -25.57
N ILE A 114 -7.48 16.28 -25.93
CA ILE A 114 -8.23 15.16 -25.31
C ILE A 114 -8.70 15.45 -23.87
N PRO A 115 -9.97 15.20 -23.49
CA PRO A 115 -10.42 15.44 -22.13
C PRO A 115 -9.88 14.36 -21.18
N SER A 116 -8.61 14.48 -20.80
CA SER A 116 -8.16 14.07 -19.48
C SER A 116 -8.79 15.06 -18.50
N GLY A 117 -9.99 14.74 -18.02
CA GLY A 117 -10.67 15.55 -17.02
C GLY A 117 -9.84 15.61 -15.75
N LYS A 118 -9.03 16.66 -15.59
CA LYS A 118 -8.62 17.13 -14.27
C LYS A 118 -9.87 17.69 -13.59
N GLN A 119 -10.55 16.87 -12.80
CA GLN A 119 -11.60 17.31 -11.90
C GLN A 119 -11.27 16.87 -10.47
N ALA A 120 -11.36 17.86 -9.58
CA ALA A 120 -11.26 17.85 -8.12
C ALA A 120 -11.01 16.51 -7.42
N LEU A 121 -9.90 16.42 -6.67
CA LEU A 121 -9.68 15.62 -5.45
C LEU A 121 -10.66 14.43 -5.26
N GLY A 122 -10.65 13.51 -6.22
CA GLY A 122 -11.60 12.41 -6.30
C GLY A 122 -10.87 11.17 -6.79
N ASP A 123 -11.29 10.03 -6.27
CA ASP A 123 -10.71 8.72 -6.56
C ASP A 123 -10.52 8.51 -8.07
N GLU A 124 -9.38 7.95 -8.47
CA GLU A 124 -9.13 7.58 -9.86
C GLU A 124 -10.14 6.50 -10.30
N TYR A 125 -10.60 6.57 -11.55
CA TYR A 125 -11.60 5.63 -12.06
C TYR A 125 -11.42 5.31 -13.54
N VAL A 126 -11.98 4.18 -13.95
CA VAL A 126 -12.12 3.78 -15.36
C VAL A 126 -13.59 3.54 -15.69
N VAL A 127 -14.02 3.95 -16.88
CA VAL A 127 -15.39 3.73 -17.35
C VAL A 127 -15.52 2.30 -17.86
N THR A 128 -16.63 1.65 -17.48
CA THR A 128 -17.01 0.30 -17.90
C THR A 128 -18.43 0.32 -18.46
N ASP A 129 -18.87 -0.78 -19.07
CA ASP A 129 -20.24 -0.88 -19.62
C ASP A 129 -21.33 -0.81 -18.53
N GLY A 130 -20.98 -1.12 -17.27
CA GLY A 130 -21.91 -1.19 -16.13
C GLY A 130 -21.80 -0.04 -15.11
N GLY A 131 -20.96 0.97 -15.37
CA GLY A 131 -20.66 2.04 -14.42
C GLY A 131 -19.20 2.46 -14.47
N VAL A 132 -18.67 3.00 -13.38
CA VAL A 132 -17.26 3.37 -13.25
C VAL A 132 -16.58 2.55 -12.16
N LEU A 133 -15.50 1.87 -12.53
CA LEU A 133 -14.67 1.15 -11.58
C LEU A 133 -13.71 2.15 -10.93
N VAL A 134 -13.85 2.32 -9.63
CA VAL A 134 -13.15 3.32 -8.81
C VAL A 134 -12.04 2.66 -8.02
N HIS A 135 -10.85 3.23 -8.07
CA HIS A 135 -9.69 2.89 -7.25
C HIS A 135 -9.86 3.51 -5.86
N ARG A 136 -10.07 2.66 -4.86
CA ARG A 136 -10.24 3.07 -3.46
C ARG A 136 -8.90 3.01 -2.74
N VAL A 137 -8.25 4.16 -2.67
CA VAL A 137 -6.96 4.32 -1.99
C VAL A 137 -7.14 4.16 -0.48
N VAL A 138 -6.42 3.23 0.13
CA VAL A 138 -6.40 3.05 1.60
C VAL A 138 -5.14 3.71 2.20
N PRO A 139 -5.08 3.95 3.53
CA PRO A 139 -3.89 4.51 4.15
C PRO A 139 -2.65 3.68 3.84
N ASP A 140 -1.56 4.37 3.49
CA ASP A 140 -0.26 3.73 3.30
C ASP A 140 0.42 3.46 4.63
N ASP A 141 -0.16 2.53 5.37
CA ASP A 141 0.40 1.95 6.56
C ASP A 141 0.71 0.46 6.33
N ASN A 142 1.31 -0.18 7.34
CA ASN A 142 1.61 -1.61 7.31
C ASN A 142 0.35 -2.50 7.37
N SER A 143 -0.86 -1.91 7.33
CA SER A 143 -2.16 -2.59 7.39
C SER A 143 -3.00 -2.45 6.11
N CYS A 144 -2.47 -1.86 5.03
CA CYS A 144 -3.18 -1.64 3.77
C CYS A 144 -4.02 -2.85 3.31
N LEU A 145 -3.46 -4.07 3.28
CA LEU A 145 -4.21 -5.29 2.94
C LEU A 145 -5.47 -5.47 3.78
N PHE A 146 -5.38 -5.28 5.09
CA PHE A 146 -6.53 -5.45 5.98
C PHE A 146 -7.53 -4.32 5.80
N SER A 147 -7.07 -3.08 5.57
CA SER A 147 -7.95 -1.96 5.25
C SER A 147 -8.67 -2.16 3.92
N SER A 148 -8.00 -2.67 2.87
CA SER A 148 -8.65 -2.98 1.58
C SER A 148 -9.68 -4.09 1.74
N ILE A 149 -9.39 -5.13 2.53
CA ILE A 149 -10.35 -6.18 2.88
C ILE A 149 -11.56 -5.60 3.63
N GLY A 150 -11.32 -4.71 4.59
CA GLY A 150 -12.37 -4.00 5.32
C GLY A 150 -13.24 -3.15 4.41
N VAL A 151 -12.66 -2.46 3.43
CA VAL A 151 -13.41 -1.71 2.42
C VAL A 151 -14.30 -2.63 1.58
N VAL A 152 -13.77 -3.74 1.03
CA VAL A 152 -14.53 -4.55 0.08
C VAL A 152 -15.59 -5.44 0.75
N PHE A 153 -15.36 -5.92 1.98
CA PHE A 153 -16.29 -6.84 2.64
C PHE A 153 -17.15 -6.21 3.73
N GLU A 154 -16.67 -5.13 4.36
CA GLU A 154 -17.30 -4.58 5.57
C GLU A 154 -17.62 -3.09 5.45
N GLN A 155 -17.24 -2.46 4.33
CA GLN A 155 -17.35 -1.02 4.10
C GLN A 155 -16.72 -0.19 5.24
N ASP A 156 -15.70 -0.75 5.90
CA ASP A 156 -15.00 -0.16 7.04
C ASP A 156 -13.48 -0.20 6.85
N MET A 157 -12.90 0.97 6.54
CA MET A 157 -11.46 1.11 6.34
C MET A 157 -10.65 0.98 7.64
N GLY A 158 -11.31 1.12 8.80
CA GLY A 158 -10.74 0.97 10.14
C GLY A 158 -10.74 -0.47 10.67
N ALA A 159 -11.21 -1.44 9.88
CA ALA A 159 -11.37 -2.83 10.31
C ALA A 159 -10.05 -3.59 10.60
N ALA A 160 -8.90 -3.01 10.23
CA ALA A 160 -7.61 -3.70 10.26
C ALA A 160 -7.25 -4.41 11.58
N PRO A 161 -7.39 -3.79 12.78
CA PRO A 161 -7.09 -4.47 14.04
C PRO A 161 -7.97 -5.71 14.27
N ARG A 162 -9.27 -5.62 13.93
CA ARG A 162 -10.22 -6.73 14.08
C ARG A 162 -9.94 -7.84 13.07
N LEU A 163 -9.61 -7.50 11.82
CA LEU A 163 -9.29 -8.48 10.78
C LEU A 163 -7.98 -9.22 11.07
N ARG A 164 -6.98 -8.55 11.65
CA ARG A 164 -5.77 -9.23 12.19
C ARG A 164 -6.12 -10.23 13.29
N GLN A 165 -7.03 -9.86 14.21
CA GLN A 165 -7.49 -10.76 15.26
C GLN A 165 -8.25 -11.96 14.69
N LEU A 166 -9.06 -11.75 13.66
CA LEU A 166 -9.77 -12.82 12.94
C LEU A 166 -8.79 -13.82 12.35
N VAL A 167 -7.78 -13.36 11.61
CA VAL A 167 -6.71 -14.20 11.03
C VAL A 167 -6.01 -15.00 12.12
N ALA A 168 -5.56 -14.32 13.19
CA ALA A 168 -4.88 -14.97 14.31
C ALA A 168 -5.74 -16.06 14.96
N ASN A 169 -7.05 -15.84 15.08
CA ASN A 169 -7.98 -16.81 15.65
C ASN A 169 -8.19 -18.02 14.73
N ILE A 170 -8.32 -17.81 13.42
CA ILE A 170 -8.47 -18.89 12.44
C ILE A 170 -7.22 -19.78 12.46
N ILE A 171 -6.03 -19.18 12.37
CA ILE A 171 -4.75 -19.92 12.40
C ILE A 171 -4.57 -20.70 13.70
N ARG A 172 -4.97 -20.13 14.84
CA ARG A 172 -4.88 -20.79 16.15
C ARG A 172 -5.80 -22.01 16.25
N ASN A 173 -7.00 -21.91 15.69
CA ASN A 173 -8.05 -22.92 15.86
C ASN A 173 -8.03 -24.02 14.78
N ASP A 174 -7.24 -23.86 13.72
CA ASP A 174 -7.11 -24.84 12.63
C ASP A 174 -5.64 -25.17 12.34
N PRO A 175 -4.96 -25.88 13.26
CA PRO A 175 -3.55 -26.19 13.12
C PRO A 175 -3.24 -27.15 11.96
N GLU A 176 -4.23 -27.91 11.48
CA GLU A 176 -4.07 -28.85 10.36
C GLU A 176 -4.01 -28.11 9.02
N SER A 177 -4.90 -27.14 8.80
CA SER A 177 -4.87 -26.31 7.58
C SER A 177 -3.73 -25.30 7.59
N TYR A 178 -3.27 -24.87 8.77
CA TYR A 178 -2.18 -23.90 8.93
C TYR A 178 -0.99 -24.51 9.70
N PRO A 179 -0.25 -25.46 9.11
CA PRO A 179 0.98 -26.00 9.69
C PRO A 179 2.11 -24.98 9.63
N ASP A 180 3.10 -25.09 10.52
CA ASP A 180 4.26 -24.18 10.60
C ASP A 180 5.01 -24.06 9.25
N VAL A 181 4.99 -25.11 8.43
CA VAL A 181 5.61 -25.10 7.09
C VAL A 181 4.91 -24.13 6.14
N LEU A 182 3.57 -24.05 6.21
CA LEU A 182 2.79 -23.10 5.41
C LEU A 182 3.01 -21.68 5.92
N LEU A 183 3.04 -21.50 7.24
CA LEU A 183 3.26 -20.21 7.90
C LEU A 183 4.71 -19.71 7.75
N GLY A 184 5.63 -20.59 7.36
CA GLY A 184 7.07 -20.31 7.23
C GLY A 184 7.77 -20.01 8.56
N ARG A 185 7.09 -20.24 9.70
CA ARG A 185 7.59 -20.04 11.07
C ARG A 185 6.66 -20.75 12.07
N PRO A 186 7.06 -20.93 13.34
CA PRO A 186 6.18 -21.48 14.36
C PRO A 186 4.87 -20.69 14.48
N ARG A 187 3.75 -21.40 14.60
CA ARG A 187 2.40 -20.80 14.66
C ARG A 187 2.27 -19.64 15.64
N GLU A 188 2.76 -19.79 16.86
CA GLU A 188 2.65 -18.74 17.88
C GLU A 188 3.46 -17.49 17.50
N ASP A 189 4.60 -17.66 16.84
CA ASP A 189 5.39 -16.54 16.31
C ASP A 189 4.67 -15.86 15.14
N TYR A 190 4.00 -16.65 14.28
CA TYR A 190 3.17 -16.11 13.19
C TYR A 190 2.00 -15.29 13.75
N ILE A 191 1.25 -15.84 14.70
CA ILE A 191 0.13 -15.18 15.39
C ILE A 191 0.60 -13.88 16.04
N LYS A 192 1.71 -13.91 16.79
CA LYS A 192 2.27 -12.70 17.41
C LYS A 192 2.65 -11.66 16.35
N THR A 193 3.22 -12.11 15.23
CA THR A 193 3.62 -11.23 14.13
C THR A 193 2.38 -10.58 13.50
N ILE A 194 1.38 -11.36 13.09
CA ILE A 194 0.24 -10.86 12.31
C ILE A 194 -0.67 -9.93 13.13
N LEU A 195 -0.69 -10.08 14.46
CA LEU A 195 -1.35 -9.15 15.38
C LEU A 195 -0.65 -7.80 15.49
N SER A 196 0.64 -7.70 15.11
CA SER A 196 1.36 -6.43 15.12
C SER A 196 0.86 -5.53 13.99
N PRO A 197 0.52 -4.25 14.27
CA PRO A 197 0.12 -3.29 13.22
C PRO A 197 1.26 -2.98 12.24
N ASN A 198 2.51 -3.33 12.58
CA ASN A 198 3.70 -3.10 11.75
C ASN A 198 4.03 -4.28 10.82
N SER A 199 3.26 -5.36 10.89
CA SER A 199 3.45 -6.55 10.05
C SER A 199 2.55 -6.48 8.81
N TRP A 200 3.07 -6.96 7.69
CA TRP A 200 2.29 -7.03 6.44
C TRP A 200 1.52 -8.34 6.39
N GLY A 201 0.27 -8.27 5.90
CA GLY A 201 -0.42 -9.45 5.41
C GLY A 201 0.03 -9.81 4.00
N GLY A 202 -0.39 -10.98 3.52
CA GLY A 202 -0.18 -11.39 2.13
C GLY A 202 -1.08 -12.55 1.72
N ALA A 203 -0.52 -13.49 0.97
CA ALA A 203 -1.26 -14.59 0.35
C ALA A 203 -2.00 -15.49 1.37
N ILE A 204 -1.41 -15.74 2.55
CA ILE A 204 -2.05 -16.55 3.60
C ILE A 204 -3.31 -15.83 4.11
N GLU A 205 -3.20 -14.54 4.40
CA GLU A 205 -4.34 -13.73 4.85
C GLU A 205 -5.43 -13.64 3.78
N LEU A 206 -5.07 -13.44 2.51
CA LEU A 206 -6.03 -13.40 1.40
C LEU A 206 -6.79 -14.73 1.25
N ALA A 207 -6.10 -15.87 1.37
CA ALA A 207 -6.74 -17.19 1.34
C ALA A 207 -7.71 -17.37 2.54
N ILE A 208 -7.30 -16.92 3.73
CA ILE A 208 -8.15 -16.93 4.93
C ILE A 208 -9.41 -16.08 4.71
N PHE A 209 -9.26 -14.85 4.20
CA PHE A 209 -10.39 -13.96 3.97
C PHE A 209 -11.34 -14.48 2.89
N ALA A 210 -10.81 -15.03 1.78
CA ALA A 210 -11.64 -15.64 0.75
C ALA A 210 -12.52 -16.77 1.32
N SER A 211 -11.93 -17.64 2.14
CA SER A 211 -12.67 -18.71 2.81
C SER A 211 -13.63 -18.20 3.89
N HIS A 212 -13.26 -17.16 4.64
CA HIS A 212 -14.09 -16.57 5.70
C HIS A 212 -15.35 -15.91 5.13
N TYR A 213 -15.20 -15.09 4.09
CA TYR A 213 -16.29 -14.36 3.46
C TYR A 213 -17.04 -15.16 2.40
N LYS A 214 -16.56 -16.37 2.04
CA LYS A 214 -17.15 -17.21 0.98
C LYS A 214 -17.25 -16.47 -0.35
N ALA A 215 -16.18 -15.77 -0.69
CA ALA A 215 -16.03 -14.99 -1.91
C ALA A 215 -14.60 -15.15 -2.44
N GLU A 216 -14.45 -15.21 -3.76
CA GLU A 216 -13.11 -15.14 -4.35
C GLU A 216 -12.49 -13.75 -4.14
N ILE A 217 -11.16 -13.69 -4.10
CA ILE A 217 -10.43 -12.43 -4.10
C ILE A 217 -9.44 -12.46 -5.27
N SER A 218 -9.62 -11.54 -6.22
CA SER A 218 -8.66 -11.32 -7.30
C SER A 218 -7.72 -10.19 -6.90
N SER A 219 -6.46 -10.50 -6.62
CA SER A 219 -5.40 -9.52 -6.47
C SER A 219 -4.73 -9.27 -7.80
N ILE A 220 -4.84 -8.04 -8.31
CA ILE A 220 -4.27 -7.63 -9.59
C ILE A 220 -2.93 -6.96 -9.32
N ASP A 221 -1.85 -7.59 -9.77
CA ASP A 221 -0.53 -6.96 -9.83
C ASP A 221 -0.58 -5.86 -10.90
N VAL A 222 -0.65 -4.60 -10.48
CA VAL A 222 -0.87 -3.45 -11.37
C VAL A 222 0.29 -3.20 -12.33
N GLU A 223 1.45 -3.78 -12.03
CA GLU A 223 2.64 -3.63 -12.83
C GLU A 223 2.62 -4.58 -14.03
N THR A 224 2.20 -5.82 -13.80
CA THR A 224 2.26 -6.90 -14.80
C THR A 224 0.90 -7.26 -15.39
N GLY A 225 -0.19 -6.84 -14.77
CA GLY A 225 -1.55 -7.28 -15.07
C GLY A 225 -1.84 -8.72 -14.65
N ARG A 226 -0.91 -9.40 -13.95
CA ARG A 226 -1.14 -10.75 -13.43
C ARG A 226 -2.26 -10.70 -12.38
N VAL A 227 -3.18 -11.67 -12.45
CA VAL A 227 -4.28 -11.81 -11.50
C VAL A 227 -4.04 -13.06 -10.64
N ASP A 228 -3.75 -12.85 -9.37
CA ASP A 228 -3.61 -13.90 -8.37
C ASP A 228 -4.98 -14.10 -7.69
N ARG A 229 -5.59 -15.28 -7.89
CA ARG A 229 -6.97 -15.60 -7.46
C ARG A 229 -6.96 -16.47 -6.21
N PHE A 230 -7.63 -16.01 -5.16
CA PHE A 230 -7.77 -16.72 -3.89
C PHE A 230 -9.21 -17.22 -3.74
N GLY A 231 -9.38 -18.51 -3.42
CA GLY A 231 -10.70 -19.16 -3.37
C GLY A 231 -11.19 -19.71 -4.70
N GLU A 232 -10.36 -19.68 -5.76
CA GLU A 232 -10.73 -20.21 -7.08
C GLU A 232 -11.13 -21.69 -7.00
N GLY A 233 -12.24 -22.06 -7.67
CA GLY A 233 -12.75 -23.42 -7.66
C GLY A 233 -13.47 -23.83 -6.37
N SER A 234 -13.77 -22.89 -5.46
CA SER A 234 -14.51 -23.14 -4.22
C SER A 234 -16.03 -22.90 -4.33
N ASP A 235 -16.56 -22.81 -5.56
CA ASP A 235 -17.98 -22.52 -5.87
C ASP A 235 -18.55 -21.28 -5.15
N TYR A 236 -17.69 -20.29 -4.87
CA TYR A 236 -18.15 -19.02 -4.33
C TYR A 236 -18.94 -18.24 -5.39
N PRO A 237 -20.03 -17.53 -5.02
CA PRO A 237 -20.88 -16.84 -6.00
C PRO A 237 -20.36 -15.47 -6.39
N MET A 238 -19.45 -14.91 -5.60
CA MET A 238 -19.01 -13.52 -5.71
C MET A 238 -17.48 -13.43 -5.62
N ARG A 239 -16.94 -12.33 -6.15
CA ARG A 239 -15.52 -11.99 -6.14
C ARG A 239 -15.30 -10.54 -5.73
N ALA A 240 -14.35 -10.30 -4.85
CA ALA A 240 -13.75 -8.98 -4.61
C ALA A 240 -12.52 -8.77 -5.51
N ILE A 241 -12.21 -7.52 -5.85
CA ILE A 241 -11.02 -7.16 -6.62
C ILE A 241 -10.15 -6.19 -5.80
N LEU A 242 -8.88 -6.55 -5.63
CA LEU A 242 -7.85 -5.73 -5.00
C LEU A 242 -6.77 -5.37 -6.02
N LEU A 243 -6.20 -4.18 -5.88
CA LEU A 243 -5.02 -3.75 -6.64
C LEU A 243 -3.78 -3.94 -5.76
N TYR A 244 -2.71 -4.48 -6.34
CA TYR A 244 -1.45 -4.71 -5.65
C TYR A 244 -0.30 -4.07 -6.42
N SER A 245 0.37 -3.11 -5.80
CA SER A 245 1.55 -2.42 -6.37
C SER A 245 2.86 -3.19 -6.21
N GLY A 246 2.82 -4.33 -5.52
CA GLY A 246 4.01 -5.03 -5.09
C GLY A 246 4.43 -4.75 -3.64
N ILE A 247 3.85 -3.73 -3.01
CA ILE A 247 4.11 -3.36 -1.60
C ILE A 247 2.88 -2.81 -0.87
N HIS A 248 1.86 -2.39 -1.63
CA HIS A 248 0.65 -1.76 -1.11
C HIS A 248 -0.56 -2.43 -1.78
N TYR A 249 -1.64 -2.58 -1.01
CA TYR A 249 -2.93 -3.04 -1.50
C TYR A 249 -3.94 -1.92 -1.46
N ASP A 250 -4.70 -1.77 -2.54
CA ASP A 250 -5.88 -0.92 -2.58
C ASP A 250 -7.11 -1.73 -2.94
N ALA A 251 -8.27 -1.16 -2.63
CA ALA A 251 -9.56 -1.75 -2.97
C ALA A 251 -10.07 -1.20 -4.31
N THR A 252 -11.04 -1.91 -4.88
CA THR A 252 -11.82 -1.41 -6.01
C THR A 252 -13.30 -1.46 -5.67
N SER A 253 -14.06 -0.57 -6.30
CA SER A 253 -15.52 -0.55 -6.17
C SER A 253 -16.15 -0.04 -7.46
N LEU A 254 -17.31 -0.55 -7.83
CA LEU A 254 -18.07 -0.10 -8.99
C LEU A 254 -19.13 0.90 -8.54
N ALA A 255 -19.11 2.09 -9.13
CA ALA A 255 -20.10 3.13 -8.91
C ALA A 255 -21.00 3.28 -10.15
N PRO A 256 -22.28 3.64 -10.00
CA PRO A 256 -23.16 3.88 -11.14
C PRO A 256 -22.70 5.08 -12.00
N THR A 257 -22.11 6.09 -11.35
CA THR A 257 -21.60 7.31 -12.01
C THR A 257 -20.37 7.84 -11.26
N PRO A 258 -19.48 8.62 -11.92
CA PRO A 258 -18.43 9.35 -11.23
C PRO A 258 -18.97 10.19 -10.07
N GLY A 259 -18.35 10.08 -8.90
CA GLY A 259 -18.73 10.85 -7.70
C GLY A 259 -20.02 10.38 -7.01
N ALA A 260 -20.55 9.19 -7.33
CA ALA A 260 -21.65 8.61 -6.55
C ALA A 260 -21.24 8.45 -5.07
N PRO A 261 -22.18 8.59 -4.11
CA PRO A 261 -21.90 8.32 -2.71
C PRO A 261 -21.48 6.86 -2.49
N ALA A 262 -20.59 6.60 -1.53
CA ALA A 262 -20.02 5.27 -1.28
C ALA A 262 -21.07 4.16 -1.06
N ASP A 263 -22.24 4.49 -0.49
CA ASP A 263 -23.35 3.55 -0.25
C ASP A 263 -23.95 2.97 -1.54
N PHE A 264 -23.73 3.63 -2.68
CA PHE A 264 -24.16 3.16 -4.01
C PHE A 264 -23.10 2.32 -4.71
N HIS A 265 -21.95 2.09 -4.08
CA HIS A 265 -20.88 1.33 -4.69
C HIS A 265 -21.05 -0.17 -4.41
N GLU A 266 -20.77 -0.97 -5.42
CA GLU A 266 -20.64 -2.42 -5.30
C GLU A 266 -19.16 -2.78 -5.18
N THR A 267 -18.82 -3.61 -4.21
CA THR A 267 -17.43 -4.10 -3.97
C THR A 267 -17.27 -5.59 -4.23
N LEU A 268 -18.38 -6.28 -4.47
CA LEU A 268 -18.45 -7.71 -4.78
C LEU A 268 -19.14 -7.90 -6.12
N PHE A 269 -18.51 -8.69 -6.99
CA PHE A 269 -18.93 -8.95 -8.36
C PHE A 269 -19.34 -10.41 -8.52
N PRO A 270 -20.43 -10.71 -9.25
CA PRO A 270 -20.80 -12.10 -9.54
C PRO A 270 -19.72 -12.79 -10.38
N LEU A 271 -19.54 -14.10 -10.13
CA LEU A 271 -18.63 -14.98 -10.87
C LEU A 271 -19.26 -15.63 -12.10
#